data_AF-A0AAV4ABU4-F1
#
_entry.id   AF-A0AAV4ABU4-F1
#
_cell.length_a   1.000
_cell.length_b   1.000
_cell.length_c   1.000
_cell.angle_alpha   90.00
_cell.angle_beta   90.00
_cell.angle_gamma   90.00
#
_symmetry.space_group_name_H-M   'P 1'
#
loop_
_entity.id
_entity.type
_entity.pdbx_description
1 polymer ?
#
loop_
_entity_poly.entity_id
_entity_poly.type
_entity_poly.pdbx_seq_one_letter_code
_entity_poly.pdbx_strand_id
1 'polypeptide(L)'
;MVELKSNDQAKKLGAIATFLDIPVTVSTHKILNSSKGVIHSRDLRCCSEEEMVEELSGVTHTRRSKVRWGEDKIQTDTVILTFGSPKPPSRIRAGYLTLNVRPYVLLAMHCYKCQRYGHGKDRCKKPAAVCVGCGKGSHVECNCSADPHCVNCRGDHTASSKTCPKFLEEQAILRYKAENGCMFQQACMAVVVELHKMIST
;
A
#
# COMPACT_ATOMS: atom_id res chain seq x y z
N MET A 1 -6.69 9.36 17.85
CA MET A 1 -7.34 9.34 16.52
C MET A 1 -8.78 8.90 16.74
N VAL A 2 -9.75 9.59 16.16
CA VAL A 2 -11.19 9.29 16.35
C VAL A 2 -11.78 8.91 15.00
N GLU A 3 -12.41 7.75 14.93
CA GLU A 3 -13.17 7.31 13.76
C GLU A 3 -14.62 7.79 13.89
N LEU A 4 -15.15 8.36 12.82
CA LEU A 4 -16.49 8.96 12.80
C LEU A 4 -17.40 8.17 11.89
N LYS A 5 -18.67 8.03 12.29
CA LYS A 5 -19.66 7.24 11.54
C LYS A 5 -20.39 8.07 10.47
N SER A 6 -20.35 9.39 10.58
CA SER A 6 -21.01 10.29 9.63
C SER A 6 -20.26 11.60 9.43
N ASN A 7 -20.53 12.25 8.29
CA ASN A 7 -19.98 13.56 7.97
C ASN A 7 -20.49 14.64 8.95
N ASP A 8 -21.71 14.50 9.47
CA ASP A 8 -22.25 15.44 10.46
C ASP A 8 -21.47 15.41 11.79
N GLN A 9 -21.01 14.22 12.21
CA GLN A 9 -20.10 14.11 13.35
C GLN A 9 -18.76 14.80 13.05
N ALA A 10 -18.25 14.68 11.83
CA ALA A 10 -17.00 15.32 11.42
C ALA A 10 -17.10 16.85 11.44
N LYS A 11 -18.22 17.41 10.95
CA LYS A 11 -18.49 18.85 11.02
C LYS A 11 -18.58 19.34 12.47
N LYS A 12 -19.33 18.63 13.31
CA LYS A 12 -19.46 18.98 14.74
C LYS A 12 -18.12 18.92 15.46
N LEU A 13 -17.35 17.86 15.26
CA LEU A 13 -16.03 17.71 15.88
C LEU A 13 -15.04 18.77 15.37
N GLY A 14 -15.07 19.09 14.07
CA GLY A 14 -14.22 20.12 13.48
C GLY A 14 -14.47 21.53 14.00
N ALA A 15 -15.66 21.81 14.52
CA ALA A 15 -16.02 23.10 15.13
C ALA A 15 -15.58 23.22 16.61
N ILE A 16 -15.08 22.15 17.23
CA ILE A 16 -14.65 22.17 18.63
C ILE A 16 -13.30 22.87 18.74
N ALA A 17 -13.27 24.00 19.45
CA ALA A 17 -12.05 24.76 19.75
C ALA A 17 -11.51 24.49 21.16
N THR A 18 -12.35 24.01 22.08
CA THR A 18 -11.97 23.69 23.46
C THR A 18 -12.57 22.36 23.91
N PHE A 19 -11.82 21.61 24.71
CA PHE A 19 -12.28 20.39 25.37
C PHE A 19 -11.94 20.51 26.85
N LEU A 20 -12.97 20.59 27.71
CA LEU A 20 -12.80 20.85 29.15
C LEU A 20 -11.91 22.09 29.41
N ASP A 21 -12.22 23.20 28.74
CA ASP A 21 -11.48 24.47 28.80
C ASP A 21 -10.02 24.44 28.32
N ILE A 22 -9.56 23.30 27.79
CA ILE A 22 -8.26 23.18 27.14
C ILE A 22 -8.43 23.47 25.65
N PRO A 23 -7.69 24.43 25.06
CA PRO A 23 -7.74 24.68 23.62
C PRO A 23 -7.24 23.47 22.84
N VAL A 24 -8.00 23.05 21.82
CA VAL A 24 -7.69 21.90 20.98
C VAL A 24 -7.78 22.27 19.50
N THR A 25 -7.01 21.57 18.67
CA THR A 25 -7.08 21.69 17.21
C THR A 25 -7.53 20.37 16.62
N VAL A 26 -8.67 20.38 15.93
CA VAL A 26 -9.18 19.23 15.20
C VAL A 26 -8.79 19.34 13.74
N SER A 27 -8.18 18.28 13.19
CA SER A 27 -7.83 18.22 11.77
C SER A 27 -8.16 16.84 11.21
N THR A 28 -8.46 16.79 9.91
CA THR A 28 -8.70 15.53 9.22
C THR A 28 -7.41 14.73 9.13
N HIS A 29 -7.53 13.42 9.31
CA HIS A 29 -6.38 12.54 9.21
C HIS A 29 -5.91 12.46 7.74
N LYS A 30 -4.68 12.90 7.47
CA LYS A 30 -4.12 13.04 6.11
C LYS A 30 -4.12 11.74 5.29
N ILE A 31 -3.88 10.60 5.96
CA ILE A 31 -3.69 9.30 5.27
C ILE A 31 -4.98 8.46 5.22
N LEU A 32 -5.68 8.29 6.35
CA LEU A 32 -6.83 7.39 6.46
C LEU A 32 -8.14 7.92 5.85
N ASN A 33 -8.20 9.20 5.49
CA ASN A 33 -9.30 9.76 4.70
C ASN A 33 -9.02 9.69 3.19
N SER A 34 -8.06 8.87 2.78
CA SER A 34 -7.75 8.66 1.38
C SER A 34 -7.47 7.18 1.12
N SER A 35 -7.80 6.74 -0.09
CA SER A 35 -7.57 5.39 -0.54
C SER A 35 -7.14 5.38 -1.99
N LYS A 36 -6.64 4.23 -2.44
CA LYS A 36 -6.21 4.04 -3.83
C LYS A 36 -6.90 2.83 -4.43
N GLY A 37 -7.36 2.99 -5.65
CA GLY A 37 -7.92 1.92 -6.47
C GLY A 37 -7.16 1.78 -7.79
N VAL A 38 -7.32 0.64 -8.44
CA VAL A 38 -6.75 0.32 -9.74
C VAL A 38 -7.89 -0.04 -10.68
N ILE A 39 -7.85 0.56 -11.87
CA ILE A 39 -8.68 0.21 -13.00
C ILE A 39 -7.79 -0.22 -14.17
N HIS A 40 -8.34 -1.04 -15.06
CA HIS A 40 -7.72 -1.39 -16.33
C HIS A 40 -8.75 -1.14 -17.42
N SER A 41 -8.47 -0.20 -18.33
CA SER A 41 -9.42 0.22 -19.37
C SER A 41 -8.69 0.75 -20.59
N ARG A 42 -8.90 0.11 -21.75
CA ARG A 42 -8.38 0.58 -23.04
C ARG A 42 -9.07 1.85 -23.52
N ASP A 43 -10.36 2.01 -23.18
CA ASP A 43 -11.15 3.18 -23.56
C ASP A 43 -10.60 4.48 -22.96
N LEU A 44 -9.93 4.38 -21.81
CA LEU A 44 -9.29 5.50 -21.15
C LEU A 44 -7.85 5.74 -21.63
N ARG A 45 -7.38 5.08 -22.69
CA ARG A 45 -5.97 5.17 -23.12
C ARG A 45 -5.54 6.58 -23.53
N CYS A 46 -6.43 7.32 -24.18
CA CYS A 46 -6.16 8.65 -24.69
C CYS A 46 -6.45 9.78 -23.69
N CYS A 47 -7.17 9.48 -22.61
CA CYS A 47 -7.49 10.49 -21.59
C CYS A 47 -6.23 10.89 -20.80
N SER A 48 -6.06 12.18 -20.52
CA SER A 48 -4.98 12.67 -19.65
C SER A 48 -5.25 12.31 -18.18
N GLU A 49 -4.24 12.46 -17.30
CA GLU A 49 -4.45 12.23 -15.87
C GLU A 49 -5.34 13.32 -15.27
N GLU A 50 -5.25 14.53 -15.81
CA GLU A 50 -6.04 15.71 -15.45
C GLU A 50 -7.51 15.56 -15.83
N GLU A 51 -7.79 15.15 -17.08
CA GLU A 51 -9.16 14.87 -17.56
C GLU A 51 -9.84 13.79 -16.69
N MET A 52 -9.09 12.78 -16.27
CA MET A 52 -9.62 11.75 -15.37
C MET A 52 -9.97 12.29 -13.98
N VAL A 53 -9.22 13.26 -13.46
CA VAL A 53 -9.56 13.88 -12.18
C VAL A 53 -10.81 14.75 -12.31
N GLU A 54 -11.00 15.42 -13.43
CA GLU A 54 -12.16 16.28 -13.70
C GLU A 54 -13.44 15.46 -13.94
N GLU A 55 -13.36 14.40 -14.73
CA GLU A 55 -14.54 13.63 -15.18
C GLU A 55 -14.94 12.50 -14.23
N LEU A 56 -14.01 11.94 -13.45
CA LEU A 56 -14.30 10.81 -12.56
C LEU A 56 -14.69 11.30 -11.16
N SER A 57 -15.96 11.10 -10.82
CA SER A 57 -16.50 11.45 -9.50
C SER A 57 -15.70 10.81 -8.35
N GLY A 58 -15.26 11.64 -7.40
CA GLY A 58 -14.59 11.21 -6.17
C GLY A 58 -13.08 10.93 -6.31
N VAL A 59 -12.51 11.09 -7.50
CA VAL A 59 -11.06 10.98 -7.74
C VAL A 59 -10.38 12.31 -7.41
N THR A 60 -9.32 12.28 -6.62
CA THR A 60 -8.53 13.45 -6.24
C THR A 60 -7.17 13.50 -6.93
N HIS A 61 -6.68 12.35 -7.40
CA HIS A 61 -5.42 12.24 -8.12
C HIS A 61 -5.40 10.96 -8.95
N THR A 62 -4.85 11.05 -10.15
CA THR A 62 -4.73 9.95 -11.10
C THR A 62 -3.27 9.71 -11.41
N ARG A 63 -2.86 8.45 -11.53
CA ARG A 63 -1.54 8.07 -12.03
C ARG A 63 -1.63 6.86 -12.92
N ARG A 64 -1.13 6.96 -14.14
CA ARG A 64 -1.07 5.86 -15.08
C ARG A 64 0.20 5.02 -14.89
N SER A 65 0.03 3.71 -14.90
CA SER A 65 1.15 2.79 -14.80
C SER A 65 1.93 2.75 -16.11
N LYS A 66 3.26 2.74 -15.99
CA LYS A 66 4.19 2.64 -17.12
C LYS A 66 5.04 1.40 -16.91
N VAL A 67 5.22 0.63 -17.97
CA VAL A 67 6.09 -0.55 -17.99
C VAL A 67 7.32 -0.20 -18.83
N ARG A 68 8.49 -0.66 -18.39
CA ARG A 68 9.72 -0.56 -19.19
C ARG A 68 9.80 -1.80 -20.08
N TRP A 69 9.99 -1.58 -21.38
CA TRP A 69 10.23 -2.63 -22.35
C TRP A 69 11.53 -2.30 -23.09
N GLY A 70 12.63 -2.93 -22.69
CA GLY A 70 13.96 -2.48 -23.10
C GLY A 70 14.26 -1.08 -22.57
N GLU A 71 14.68 -0.18 -23.46
CA GLU A 71 14.91 1.24 -23.16
C GLU A 71 13.61 2.07 -23.15
N ASP A 72 12.54 1.56 -23.76
CA ASP A 72 11.29 2.28 -23.92
C ASP A 72 10.41 2.22 -22.67
N LYS A 73 9.69 3.32 -22.40
CA LYS A 73 8.65 3.40 -21.38
C LYS A 73 7.28 3.38 -22.04
N ILE A 74 6.64 2.21 -22.01
CA ILE A 74 5.31 2.02 -22.59
C ILE A 74 4.26 2.35 -21.55
N GLN A 75 3.34 3.24 -21.92
CA GLN A 75 2.16 3.54 -21.14
C GLN A 75 1.18 2.37 -21.17
N THR A 76 0.70 1.94 -20.00
CA THR A 76 -0.28 0.85 -19.89
C THR A 76 -1.71 1.36 -19.78
N ASP A 77 -2.67 0.48 -20.06
CA ASP A 77 -4.10 0.72 -19.84
C ASP A 77 -4.50 0.65 -18.36
N THR A 78 -3.53 0.51 -17.45
CA THR A 78 -3.75 0.42 -16.01
C THR A 78 -3.57 1.78 -15.35
N VAL A 79 -4.60 2.24 -14.65
CA VAL A 79 -4.63 3.53 -13.96
C VAL A 79 -4.83 3.32 -12.47
N ILE A 80 -4.03 4.02 -11.67
CA ILE A 80 -4.18 4.09 -10.21
C ILE A 80 -4.92 5.39 -9.91
N LEU A 81 -6.08 5.27 -9.28
CA LEU A 81 -6.92 6.38 -8.84
C LEU A 81 -6.76 6.56 -7.34
N THR A 82 -6.66 7.81 -6.90
CA THR A 82 -6.68 8.19 -5.49
C THR A 82 -8.04 8.81 -5.19
N PHE A 83 -8.69 8.34 -4.13
CA PHE A 83 -10.00 8.83 -3.69
C PHE A 83 -9.87 9.60 -2.38
N GLY A 84 -10.76 10.55 -2.16
CA GLY A 84 -10.94 11.27 -0.90
C GLY A 84 -11.76 10.50 0.15
N SER A 85 -11.83 9.17 0.03
CA SER A 85 -12.56 8.27 0.92
C SER A 85 -11.61 7.24 1.54
N PRO A 86 -11.89 6.72 2.76
CA PRO A 86 -11.07 5.69 3.40
C PRO A 86 -10.96 4.37 2.62
N LYS A 87 -11.98 4.06 1.81
CA LYS A 87 -12.02 2.87 0.94
C LYS A 87 -12.34 3.28 -0.49
N PRO A 88 -11.73 2.65 -1.50
CA PRO A 88 -12.10 2.91 -2.88
C PRO A 88 -13.50 2.33 -3.14
N PRO A 89 -14.33 2.98 -3.98
CA PRO A 89 -15.58 2.38 -4.43
C PRO A 89 -15.28 1.10 -5.23
N SER A 90 -16.22 0.15 -5.30
CA SER A 90 -16.04 -1.07 -6.10
C SER A 90 -16.19 -0.83 -7.61
N ARG A 91 -16.90 0.22 -7.99
CA ARG A 91 -17.14 0.63 -9.38
C ARG A 91 -17.15 2.14 -9.49
N ILE A 92 -16.76 2.64 -10.66
CA ILE A 92 -16.90 4.05 -11.04
C ILE A 92 -17.51 4.14 -12.43
N ARG A 93 -18.14 5.28 -12.72
CA ARG A 93 -18.63 5.59 -14.07
C ARG A 93 -17.67 6.55 -14.77
N ALA A 94 -17.43 6.29 -16.04
CA ALA A 94 -16.68 7.15 -16.94
C ALA A 94 -17.53 7.32 -18.22
N GLY A 95 -18.31 8.40 -18.30
CA GLY A 95 -19.38 8.51 -19.29
C GLY A 95 -20.37 7.35 -19.19
N TYR A 96 -20.51 6.58 -20.26
CA TYR A 96 -21.37 5.38 -20.34
C TYR A 96 -20.70 4.10 -19.81
N LEU A 97 -19.40 4.14 -19.51
CA LEU A 97 -18.65 2.98 -19.04
C LEU A 97 -18.84 2.78 -17.53
N THR A 98 -18.96 1.53 -17.11
CA THR A 98 -18.87 1.14 -15.70
C THR A 98 -17.60 0.34 -15.50
N LEU A 99 -16.64 0.91 -14.77
CA LEU A 99 -15.33 0.32 -14.55
C LEU A 99 -15.26 -0.30 -13.16
N ASN A 100 -14.74 -1.52 -13.08
CA ASN A 100 -14.47 -2.18 -11.81
C ASN A 100 -13.18 -1.63 -11.20
N VAL A 101 -13.26 -1.20 -9.95
CA VAL A 101 -12.12 -0.68 -9.20
C VAL A 101 -11.69 -1.74 -8.20
N ARG A 102 -10.41 -2.12 -8.26
CA ARG A 102 -9.78 -3.02 -7.28
C ARG A 102 -8.96 -2.19 -6.29
N PRO A 103 -8.96 -2.48 -4.99
CA PRO A 103 -8.06 -1.82 -4.05
C PRO A 103 -6.60 -1.91 -4.53
N TYR A 104 -5.88 -0.79 -4.46
CA TYR A 104 -4.46 -0.75 -4.81
C TYR A 104 -3.64 -1.35 -3.67
N VAL A 105 -3.28 -2.62 -3.82
CA VAL A 105 -2.44 -3.33 -2.86
C VAL A 105 -0.97 -3.09 -3.20
N LEU A 106 -0.23 -2.50 -2.27
CA LEU A 106 1.22 -2.37 -2.39
C LEU A 106 1.89 -3.74 -2.29
N LEU A 107 2.98 -3.91 -3.05
CA LEU A 107 3.87 -5.06 -2.88
C LEU A 107 4.65 -4.89 -1.56
N ALA A 108 4.70 -5.94 -0.75
CA ALA A 108 5.51 -5.96 0.46
C ALA A 108 6.99 -5.71 0.13
N MET A 109 7.49 -4.55 0.55
CA MET A 109 8.84 -4.10 0.25
C MET A 109 9.77 -4.40 1.42
N HIS A 110 10.89 -5.03 1.13
CA HIS A 110 11.98 -5.20 2.08
C HIS A 110 12.99 -4.06 1.94
N CYS A 111 13.61 -3.68 3.05
CA CYS A 111 14.67 -2.68 3.05
C CYS A 111 15.84 -3.13 2.16
N TYR A 112 16.16 -2.39 1.10
CA TYR A 112 17.33 -2.67 0.24
C TYR A 112 18.71 -2.55 0.95
N LYS A 113 18.74 -2.22 2.24
CA LYS A 113 19.96 -2.22 3.05
C LYS A 113 20.01 -3.44 3.96
N CYS A 114 18.99 -3.68 4.78
CA CYS A 114 19.02 -4.77 5.78
C CYS A 114 18.15 -5.98 5.44
N GLN A 115 17.45 -5.94 4.30
CA GLN A 115 16.53 -6.96 3.78
C GLN A 115 15.33 -7.31 4.68
N ARG A 116 15.09 -6.54 5.75
CA ARG A 116 13.91 -6.69 6.63
C ARG A 116 12.72 -5.89 6.13
N TYR A 117 11.51 -6.38 6.37
CA TYR A 117 10.26 -5.69 6.06
C TYR A 117 9.98 -4.50 7.00
N GLY A 118 8.99 -3.69 6.63
CA GLY A 118 8.45 -2.60 7.45
C GLY A 118 9.14 -1.24 7.29
N HIS A 119 10.26 -1.14 6.57
CA HIS A 119 10.92 0.14 6.31
C HIS A 119 11.74 0.15 5.01
N GLY A 120 11.88 1.33 4.41
CA GLY A 120 12.76 1.56 3.26
C GLY A 120 14.22 1.80 3.65
N LYS A 121 15.09 1.87 2.64
CA LYS A 121 16.54 2.14 2.80
C LYS A 121 16.81 3.44 3.57
N ASP A 122 16.08 4.50 3.26
CA ASP A 122 16.33 5.85 3.82
C ASP A 122 16.01 5.95 5.32
N ARG A 123 15.18 5.05 5.84
CA ARG A 123 14.82 4.97 7.27
C ARG A 123 15.58 3.84 7.99
N CYS A 124 16.52 3.19 7.31
CA CYS A 124 17.25 2.06 7.86
C CYS A 124 18.35 2.54 8.81
N LYS A 125 18.25 2.13 10.07
CA LYS A 125 19.26 2.41 11.11
C LYS A 125 20.42 1.42 11.15
N LYS A 126 20.39 0.36 10.33
CA LYS A 126 21.48 -0.63 10.30
C LYS A 126 22.71 0.00 9.62
N PRO A 127 23.92 -0.18 10.19
CA PRO A 127 25.13 0.45 9.66
C PRO A 127 25.55 -0.19 8.33
N ALA A 128 25.58 -1.52 8.26
CA ALA A 128 26.00 -2.28 7.09
C ALA A 128 24.82 -2.76 6.23
N ALA A 129 25.08 -2.90 4.93
CA ALA A 129 24.17 -3.58 4.02
C ALA A 129 24.29 -5.11 4.18
N VAL A 130 23.23 -5.82 3.85
CA VAL A 130 23.12 -7.27 3.93
C VAL A 130 22.76 -7.80 2.55
N CYS A 131 23.46 -8.84 2.11
CA CYS A 131 23.19 -9.50 0.84
C CYS A 131 21.77 -10.10 0.83
N VAL A 132 21.03 -9.83 -0.24
CA VAL A 132 19.69 -10.39 -0.49
C VAL A 132 19.70 -11.91 -0.64
N GLY A 133 20.81 -12.48 -1.13
CA GLY A 133 20.97 -13.92 -1.38
C GLY A 133 21.16 -14.71 -0.09
N CYS A 134 22.23 -14.43 0.66
CA CYS A 134 22.64 -15.25 1.80
C CYS A 134 22.51 -14.56 3.17
N GLY A 135 22.02 -13.33 3.23
CA GLY A 135 21.77 -12.65 4.50
C GLY A 135 23.03 -12.20 5.27
N LYS A 136 24.22 -12.21 4.64
CA LYS A 136 25.50 -11.78 5.25
C LYS A 136 25.98 -10.43 4.69
N GLY A 137 26.79 -9.70 5.46
CA GLY A 137 27.21 -8.31 5.16
C GLY A 137 28.59 -8.15 4.52
N SER A 138 29.11 -9.16 3.83
CA SER A 138 30.53 -9.21 3.40
C SER A 138 30.80 -8.94 1.91
N HIS A 139 29.77 -8.76 1.08
CA HIS A 139 29.96 -8.67 -0.37
C HIS A 139 28.84 -7.89 -1.07
N VAL A 140 29.13 -7.47 -2.30
CA VAL A 140 28.20 -6.81 -3.22
C VAL A 140 27.23 -7.84 -3.81
N GLU A 141 25.95 -7.49 -3.90
CA GLU A 141 24.83 -8.40 -4.18
C GLU A 141 24.98 -9.26 -5.46
N CYS A 142 25.75 -8.83 -6.47
CA CYS A 142 25.83 -9.51 -7.76
C CYS A 142 26.64 -10.82 -7.79
N ASN A 143 27.60 -11.03 -6.88
CA ASN A 143 28.51 -12.20 -6.93
C ASN A 143 28.45 -13.03 -5.64
N CYS A 144 27.25 -13.26 -5.11
CA CYS A 144 27.06 -14.13 -3.95
C CYS A 144 27.04 -15.60 -4.38
N SER A 145 28.10 -16.35 -4.06
CA SER A 145 28.16 -17.81 -4.25
C SER A 145 27.79 -18.63 -3.01
N ALA A 146 27.34 -17.96 -1.94
CA ALA A 146 26.93 -18.64 -0.72
C ALA A 146 25.51 -19.20 -0.84
N ASP A 147 25.22 -20.24 -0.06
CA ASP A 147 23.88 -20.82 -0.02
C ASP A 147 22.82 -19.75 0.33
N PRO A 148 21.65 -19.79 -0.34
CA PRO A 148 20.61 -18.82 -0.13
C PRO A 148 20.06 -18.93 1.29
N HIS A 149 19.91 -17.79 1.96
CA HIS A 149 19.43 -17.73 3.34
C HIS A 149 18.62 -16.47 3.59
N CYS A 150 17.38 -16.65 4.01
CA CYS A 150 16.46 -15.54 4.23
C CYS A 150 16.60 -14.96 5.63
N VAL A 151 16.93 -13.67 5.74
CA VAL A 151 17.03 -12.99 7.04
C VAL A 151 15.70 -12.84 7.81
N ASN A 152 14.56 -13.04 7.12
CA ASN A 152 13.22 -12.84 7.70
C ASN A 152 12.64 -14.15 8.26
N CYS A 153 12.66 -15.23 7.49
CA CYS A 153 12.12 -16.54 7.90
C CYS A 153 13.19 -17.59 8.22
N ARG A 154 14.48 -17.32 7.94
CA ARG A 154 15.61 -18.24 8.09
C ARG A 154 15.58 -19.48 7.18
N GLY A 155 14.76 -19.46 6.11
CA GLY A 155 14.69 -20.54 5.13
C GLY A 155 15.73 -20.43 4.01
N ASP A 156 15.85 -21.51 3.23
CA ASP A 156 16.84 -21.70 2.16
C ASP A 156 16.42 -21.05 0.84
N HIS A 157 16.15 -19.75 0.90
CA HIS A 157 15.80 -18.93 -0.25
C HIS A 157 16.26 -17.48 -0.03
N THR A 158 16.30 -16.70 -1.09
CA THR A 158 16.67 -15.27 -1.01
C THR A 158 15.64 -14.47 -0.19
N ALA A 159 16.05 -13.33 0.36
CA ALA A 159 15.14 -12.43 1.06
C ALA A 159 14.05 -11.81 0.17
N SER A 160 14.24 -11.85 -1.16
CA SER A 160 13.27 -11.36 -2.17
C SER A 160 12.27 -12.43 -2.64
N SER A 161 12.35 -13.66 -2.13
CA SER A 161 11.46 -14.74 -2.54
C SER A 161 9.99 -14.45 -2.23
N LYS A 162 9.11 -14.62 -3.23
CA LYS A 162 7.65 -14.47 -3.08
C LYS A 162 6.99 -15.66 -2.38
N THR A 163 7.71 -16.76 -2.18
CA THR A 163 7.24 -17.93 -1.43
C THR A 163 7.61 -17.87 0.06
N CYS A 164 8.38 -16.85 0.47
CA CYS A 164 8.76 -16.65 1.86
C CYS A 164 7.50 -16.48 2.75
N PRO A 165 7.37 -17.23 3.87
CA PRO A 165 6.22 -17.08 4.78
C PRO A 165 6.06 -15.66 5.31
N LYS A 166 7.18 -14.97 5.60
CA LYS A 166 7.17 -13.57 6.05
C LYS A 166 6.78 -12.59 4.96
N PHE A 167 7.10 -12.88 3.70
CA PHE A 167 6.59 -12.09 2.58
C PHE A 167 5.07 -12.22 2.46
N LEU A 168 4.57 -13.46 2.53
CA LEU A 168 3.12 -13.73 2.41
C LEU A 168 2.33 -13.06 3.54
N GLU A 169 2.84 -13.11 4.77
CA GLU A 169 2.27 -12.42 5.93
C GLU A 169 2.20 -10.90 5.71
N GLU A 170 3.32 -10.26 5.38
CA GLU A 170 3.36 -8.81 5.10
C GLU A 170 2.47 -8.41 3.91
N GLN A 171 2.42 -9.24 2.88
CA GLN A 171 1.58 -9.01 1.71
C GLN A 171 0.08 -9.12 2.06
N ALA A 172 -0.29 -10.04 2.95
CA ALA A 172 -1.65 -10.16 3.47
C ALA A 172 -2.04 -8.94 4.31
N ILE A 173 -1.14 -8.44 5.17
CA ILE A 173 -1.37 -7.22 5.97
C ILE A 173 -1.61 -6.02 5.06
N LEU A 174 -0.78 -5.83 4.03
CA LEU A 174 -0.95 -4.74 3.07
C LEU A 174 -2.24 -4.86 2.26
N ARG A 175 -2.64 -6.08 1.90
CA ARG A 175 -3.92 -6.36 1.24
C ARG A 175 -5.10 -5.99 2.13
N TYR A 176 -5.14 -6.51 3.35
CA TYR A 176 -6.20 -6.23 4.33
C TYR A 176 -6.31 -4.73 4.57
N LYS A 177 -5.17 -4.03 4.73
CA LYS A 177 -5.13 -2.58 4.89
C LYS A 177 -5.76 -1.84 3.71
N ALA A 178 -5.45 -2.23 2.47
CA ALA A 178 -5.98 -1.59 1.27
C ALA A 178 -7.49 -1.83 1.09
N GLU A 179 -7.97 -3.03 1.45
CA GLU A 179 -9.39 -3.42 1.37
C GLU A 179 -10.23 -2.77 2.49
N ASN A 180 -9.65 -2.61 3.68
CA ASN A 180 -10.36 -2.16 4.86
C ASN A 180 -10.10 -0.69 5.26
N GLY A 181 -9.19 0.02 4.57
CA GLY A 181 -8.96 1.43 4.83
C GLY A 181 -8.46 1.72 6.24
N CYS A 182 -7.75 0.77 6.87
CA CYS A 182 -7.40 0.83 8.29
C CYS A 182 -5.92 1.21 8.51
N MET A 183 -5.55 1.36 9.78
CA MET A 183 -4.15 1.50 10.15
C MET A 183 -3.39 0.17 9.95
N PHE A 184 -2.07 0.27 9.79
CA PHE A 184 -1.21 -0.91 9.67
C PHE A 184 -1.34 -1.84 10.88
N GLN A 185 -1.34 -1.30 12.10
CA GLN A 185 -1.48 -2.10 13.32
C GLN A 185 -2.81 -2.88 13.37
N GLN A 186 -3.91 -2.27 12.95
CA GLN A 186 -5.22 -2.93 12.87
C GLN A 186 -5.19 -4.09 11.86
N ALA A 187 -4.54 -3.90 10.71
CA ALA A 187 -4.37 -4.95 9.71
C ALA A 187 -3.50 -6.10 10.23
N CYS A 188 -2.39 -5.81 10.94
CA CYS A 188 -1.57 -6.84 11.58
C CYS A 188 -2.40 -7.71 12.52
N MET A 189 -3.19 -7.08 13.41
CA MET A 189 -4.03 -7.80 14.36
C MET A 189 -5.06 -8.69 13.65
N ALA A 190 -5.71 -8.19 12.59
CA ALA A 190 -6.69 -8.96 11.85
C ALA A 190 -6.09 -10.19 11.16
N VAL A 191 -4.96 -10.03 10.47
CA VAL A 191 -4.29 -11.14 9.76
C VAL A 191 -3.79 -12.20 10.73
N VAL A 192 -3.24 -11.81 11.89
CA VAL A 192 -2.83 -12.76 12.94
C VAL A 192 -4.02 -13.57 13.46
N VAL A 193 -5.17 -12.93 13.67
CA VAL A 193 -6.40 -13.62 14.09
C VAL A 193 -6.88 -14.60 13.02
N GLU A 194 -6.85 -14.24 11.74
CA GLU A 194 -7.23 -15.13 10.64
C GLU A 194 -6.30 -16.33 10.50
N LEU A 195 -4.98 -16.14 10.63
CA LEU A 195 -4.01 -17.24 10.61
C LEU A 195 -4.21 -18.22 11.76
N HIS A 196 -4.47 -17.72 12.98
CA HIS A 196 -4.77 -18.60 14.12
C HIS A 196 -6.05 -19.42 13.94
N LYS A 197 -7.07 -18.85 13.29
CA LYS A 197 -8.31 -19.58 12.96
C LYS A 197 -8.07 -20.72 11.98
N MET A 198 -7.23 -20.52 10.97
CA MET A 198 -6.90 -21.56 9.98
C MET A 198 -6.07 -22.72 10.55
N ILE A 199 -5.29 -22.48 11.60
CA ILE A 199 -4.46 -23.52 12.26
C ILE A 199 -5.29 -24.31 13.30
N SER A 200 -6.40 -23.75 13.78
CA SER A 200 -7.26 -24.36 14.80
C SER A 200 -8.42 -25.19 14.22
N THR A 201 -8.48 -25.32 12.90
CA THR A 201 -9.46 -26.12 12.13
C THR A 201 -8.75 -27.26 11.42
#